data_AF-A0A914Y7F1-F1
#
_entry.id   AF-A0A914Y7F1-F1
#
_cell.length_a   1.000
_cell.length_b   1.000
_cell.length_c   1.000
_cell.angle_alpha   90.00
_cell.angle_beta   90.00
_cell.angle_gamma   90.00
#
_symmetry.space_group_name_H-M   'P 1'
#
loop_
_entity.id
_entity.type
_entity.pdbx_description
1 polymer ?
#
loop_
_entity_poly.entity_id
_entity_poly.type
_entity_poly.pdbx_seq_one_letter_code
_entity_poly.pdbx_strand_id
1 'polypeptide(L)'
;MIFIYYFGGKISQKDDIIKEQFCQVDHDIELEKIVYDRQVDATIKKYDEHVAQVKDRVIGNLLDLVMDIKPEIHHNFKVRKEINETGTYTRIIDPLHSASRC
;
A
#
# COMPACT_ATOMS: atom_id res chain seq x y z
N MET A 1 15.11 -13.87 -42.51
CA MET A 1 15.59 -13.95 -43.91
C MET A 1 16.65 -12.88 -44.08
N ILE A 2 17.94 -13.25 -44.10
CA ILE A 2 19.07 -12.30 -44.16
C ILE A 2 19.49 -12.20 -45.62
N PHE A 3 19.51 -10.99 -46.19
CA PHE A 3 20.05 -10.72 -47.51
C PHE A 3 21.52 -10.38 -47.38
N ILE A 4 22.40 -11.27 -47.86
CA ILE A 4 23.84 -11.04 -47.91
C ILE A 4 24.19 -10.66 -49.35
N TYR A 5 24.59 -9.41 -49.58
CA TYR A 5 25.17 -8.97 -50.85
C TYR A 5 26.70 -8.95 -50.72
N TYR A 6 27.37 -9.84 -51.46
CA TYR A 6 28.82 -9.79 -51.64
C TYR A 6 29.15 -8.92 -52.85
N PHE A 7 29.73 -7.74 -52.58
CA PHE A 7 30.49 -6.99 -53.58
C PHE A 7 31.94 -6.84 -53.11
N GLY A 8 32.87 -7.06 -54.05
CA GLY A 8 34.29 -7.27 -53.84
C GLY A 8 34.97 -6.42 -52.77
N GLY A 9 35.55 -7.10 -51.77
CA GLY A 9 36.90 -6.83 -51.29
C GLY A 9 37.19 -5.52 -50.54
N LYS A 10 36.21 -4.72 -50.14
CA LYS A 10 36.40 -3.64 -49.15
C LYS A 10 35.27 -3.62 -48.14
N ILE A 11 35.51 -4.20 -46.97
CA ILE A 11 34.70 -3.96 -45.77
C ILE A 11 34.97 -2.51 -45.38
N SER A 12 34.03 -1.64 -45.74
CA SER A 12 34.12 -0.20 -45.62
C SER A 12 33.51 0.22 -44.29
N GLN A 13 34.34 0.60 -43.30
CA GLN A 13 34.18 1.47 -42.10
C GLN A 13 32.84 1.59 -41.33
N LYS A 14 31.71 1.10 -41.83
CA LYS A 14 30.36 1.24 -41.26
C LYS A 14 30.04 0.12 -40.27
N ASP A 15 30.67 -1.04 -40.40
CA ASP A 15 30.45 -2.17 -39.47
C ASP A 15 31.09 -1.93 -38.10
N ASP A 16 32.19 -1.17 -38.03
CA ASP A 16 32.85 -0.80 -36.78
C ASP A 16 32.04 0.25 -36.01
N ILE A 17 31.48 1.24 -36.71
CA ILE A 17 30.64 2.30 -36.11
C ILE A 17 29.36 1.70 -35.50
N ILE A 18 28.74 0.73 -36.18
CA ILE A 18 27.53 0.08 -35.68
C ILE A 18 27.85 -0.76 -34.44
N LYS A 19 28.94 -1.54 -34.44
CA LYS A 19 29.36 -2.32 -33.25
C LYS A 19 29.72 -1.43 -32.07
N GLU A 20 30.41 -0.32 -32.31
CA GLU A 20 30.79 0.64 -31.27
C GLU A 20 29.56 1.33 -30.65
N GLN A 21 28.54 1.66 -31.47
CA GLN A 21 27.26 2.17 -30.98
C GLN A 21 26.48 1.15 -30.14
N PHE A 22 26.43 -0.12 -30.54
CA PHE A 22 25.78 -1.17 -29.73
C PHE A 22 26.51 -1.41 -28.40
N CYS A 23 27.84 -1.42 -28.39
CA CYS A 23 28.61 -1.54 -27.15
C CYS A 23 28.42 -0.36 -26.20
N GLN A 24 28.21 0.86 -26.70
CA GLN A 24 27.87 2.03 -25.87
C GLN A 24 26.47 1.92 -25.27
N VAL A 25 25.47 1.51 -26.05
CA VAL A 25 24.08 1.36 -25.56
C VAL A 25 23.98 0.29 -24.48
N ASP A 26 24.63 -0.87 -24.65
CA ASP A 26 24.63 -1.92 -23.62
C ASP A 26 25.31 -1.46 -22.33
N HIS A 27 26.38 -0.66 -22.43
CA HIS A 27 27.05 -0.07 -21.29
C HIS A 27 26.19 1.00 -20.58
N ASP A 28 25.49 1.84 -21.34
CA ASP A 28 24.59 2.86 -20.80
C ASP A 28 23.39 2.23 -20.06
N ILE A 29 22.81 1.16 -20.60
CA ILE A 29 21.73 0.39 -19.94
C ILE A 29 22.22 -0.23 -18.62
N GLU A 30 23.43 -0.78 -18.61
CA GLU A 30 24.02 -1.39 -17.42
C GLU A 30 24.29 -0.33 -16.34
N LEU A 31 24.79 0.84 -16.73
CA LEU A 31 25.00 1.97 -15.82
C LEU A 31 23.68 2.51 -15.26
N GLU A 32 22.64 2.66 -16.08
CA GLU A 32 21.31 3.08 -15.63
C GLU A 32 20.72 2.09 -14.61
N LYS A 33 20.90 0.78 -14.84
CA LYS A 33 20.45 -0.25 -13.90
C LYS A 33 21.19 -0.16 -12.56
N ILE A 34 22.50 0.02 -12.57
CA ILE A 34 23.30 0.20 -11.34
C ILE A 34 22.86 1.45 -10.57
N VAL A 35 22.57 2.55 -11.29
CA VAL A 35 22.06 3.78 -10.68
C VAL A 35 20.68 3.56 -10.08
N TYR A 36 19.79 2.88 -10.80
CA TYR A 36 18.45 2.56 -10.32
C TYR A 36 18.49 1.68 -9.06
N ASP A 37 19.27 0.60 -9.05
CA ASP A 37 19.39 -0.31 -7.90
C ASP A 37 19.90 0.45 -6.67
N ARG A 38 20.89 1.34 -6.83
CA ARG A 38 21.38 2.20 -5.73
C ARG A 38 20.33 3.17 -5.21
N GLN A 39 19.49 3.73 -6.08
CA GLN A 39 18.39 4.61 -5.67
C GLN A 39 17.31 3.86 -4.90
N VAL A 40 16.99 2.63 -5.32
CA VAL A 40 16.07 1.74 -4.62
C VAL A 40 16.62 1.38 -3.25
N ASP A 41 17.88 0.98 -3.15
CA ASP A 41 18.52 0.65 -1.87
C ASP A 41 18.54 1.85 -0.91
N ALA A 42 18.86 3.04 -1.42
CA ALA A 42 18.83 4.27 -0.64
C ALA A 42 17.40 4.59 -0.15
N THR A 43 16.39 4.28 -0.95
CA THR A 43 14.98 4.48 -0.61
C THR A 43 14.53 3.49 0.45
N ILE A 44 14.85 2.21 0.31
CA ILE A 44 14.57 1.16 1.29
C ILE A 44 15.20 1.54 2.64
N LYS A 45 16.47 1.93 2.63
CA LYS A 45 17.17 2.35 3.84
C LYS A 45 16.49 3.53 4.54
N LYS A 46 16.04 4.54 3.79
CA LYS A 46 15.29 5.68 4.35
C LYS A 46 13.97 5.23 4.98
N TYR A 47 13.25 4.31 4.35
CA TYR A 47 12.02 3.77 4.93
C TYR A 47 12.29 2.97 6.20
N ASP A 48 13.33 2.14 6.23
CA ASP A 48 13.71 1.39 7.42
C ASP A 48 14.08 2.31 8.59
N GLU A 49 14.87 3.35 8.33
CA GLU A 49 15.21 4.37 9.32
C GLU A 49 13.97 5.11 9.83
N HIS A 50 13.05 5.50 8.94
CA HIS A 50 11.82 6.17 9.31
C HIS A 50 10.92 5.24 10.16
N VAL A 51 10.74 3.98 9.76
CA VAL A 51 9.97 2.99 10.52
C VAL A 51 10.59 2.82 11.91
N ALA A 52 11.92 2.68 12.01
CA ALA A 52 12.60 2.55 13.30
C ALA A 52 12.34 3.75 14.23
N GLN A 53 12.26 4.96 13.69
CA GLN A 53 11.98 6.18 14.47
C GLN A 53 10.52 6.28 14.94
N VAL A 54 9.56 5.84 14.14
CA VAL A 54 8.12 6.04 14.45
C VAL A 54 7.44 4.83 15.07
N LYS A 55 8.02 3.63 14.96
CA LYS A 55 7.40 2.36 15.36
C LYS A 55 6.83 2.39 16.78
N ASP A 56 7.65 2.74 17.76
CA ASP A 56 7.25 2.65 19.17
C ASP A 56 6.13 3.64 19.51
N ARG A 57 6.13 4.82 18.88
CA ARG A 57 5.06 5.81 19.01
C ARG A 57 3.75 5.31 18.41
N VAL A 58 3.81 4.70 17.22
CA VAL A 58 2.61 4.15 16.55
C VAL A 58 2.03 3.01 17.38
N ILE A 59 2.87 2.12 17.90
CA ILE A 59 2.44 1.03 18.78
C ILE A 59 1.79 1.58 20.05
N GLY A 60 2.41 2.55 20.71
CA GLY A 60 1.86 3.18 21.91
C GLY A 60 0.47 3.76 21.68
N ASN A 61 0.32 4.58 20.64
CA ASN A 61 -0.97 5.18 20.28
C ASN A 61 -2.05 4.13 19.97
N LEU A 62 -1.67 3.02 19.32
CA LEU A 62 -2.61 1.94 19.02
C LEU A 62 -3.06 1.22 20.30
N LEU A 63 -2.15 0.97 21.23
CA LEU A 63 -2.46 0.35 22.51
C LEU A 63 -3.39 1.25 23.34
N ASP A 64 -3.11 2.56 23.39
CA ASP A 64 -3.97 3.54 24.08
C ASP A 64 -5.40 3.51 23.52
N LEU A 65 -5.56 3.45 22.20
CA LEU A 65 -6.87 3.39 21.55
C LEU A 65 -7.63 2.08 21.88
N VAL A 66 -6.93 0.94 21.85
CA VAL A 66 -7.56 -0.37 22.08
C VAL A 66 -7.93 -0.56 23.56
N MET A 67 -7.16 0.03 24.47
CA MET A 67 -7.43 -0.04 25.91
C MET A 67 -8.54 0.92 26.35
N ASP A 68 -8.77 2.03 25.63
CA ASP A 68 -9.80 3.03 25.95
C ASP A 68 -11.20 2.61 25.43
N ILE A 69 -11.79 1.61 26.09
CA ILE A 69 -13.15 1.15 25.78
C ILE A 69 -14.16 2.21 26.21
N LYS A 70 -14.86 2.79 25.23
CA LYS A 70 -15.95 3.76 25.44
C LYS A 70 -17.30 3.13 25.16
N PRO A 71 -18.01 2.62 26.19
CA PRO A 71 -19.35 2.08 26.00
C PRO A 71 -20.32 3.21 25.63
N GLU A 72 -21.00 3.07 24.49
CA GLU A 72 -22.03 4.02 24.05
C GLU A 72 -23.40 3.36 24.01
N ILE A 73 -24.41 4.12 24.46
CA ILE A 73 -25.81 3.78 24.21
C ILE A 73 -26.16 4.30 22.83
N HIS A 74 -26.70 3.42 21.99
CA HIS A 74 -27.11 3.78 20.64
C HIS A 74 -28.05 5.01 20.69
N HIS A 75 -27.80 6.01 19.86
CA HIS A 75 -28.55 7.28 19.81
C HIS A 75 -30.07 7.09 19.62
N ASN A 76 -30.49 5.98 19.00
CA ASN A 76 -31.90 5.63 18.83
C ASN A 76 -32.48 4.75 19.95
N PHE A 77 -31.78 4.60 21.07
CA PHE A 77 -32.31 3.88 22.23
C PHE A 77 -33.52 4.63 22.79
N LYS A 78 -34.68 3.96 22.78
CA LYS A 78 -35.95 4.52 23.24
C LYS A 78 -36.43 3.71 24.45
N VAL A 79 -36.77 4.41 25.53
CA VAL A 79 -37.50 3.81 26.66
C VAL A 79 -38.97 4.08 26.45
N ARG A 80 -39.77 3.03 26.25
CA ARG A 80 -41.23 3.15 26.25
C ARG A 80 -41.76 2.93 27.66
N LYS A 81 -42.71 3.77 28.06
CA LYS A 81 -43.52 3.57 29.26
C LYS A 81 -44.88 3.08 28.79
N GLU A 82 -45.23 1.87 29.18
CA GLU A 82 -46.58 1.34 28.98
C GLU A 82 -47.31 1.36 30.33
N ILE A 83 -48.59 1.77 30.29
CA ILE A 83 -49.48 1.74 31.45
C ILE A 83 -50.32 0.49 31.31
N ASN A 84 -50.25 -0.38 32.30
CA ASN A 84 -50.96 -1.66 32.29
C ASN A 84 -52.41 -1.42 32.72
N GLU A 85 -53.30 -2.38 32.45
CA GLU A 85 -54.72 -2.32 32.83
C GLU A 85 -54.95 -2.07 34.34
N THR A 86 -53.95 -2.39 35.18
CA THR A 86 -53.92 -2.16 36.63
C THR A 86 -53.43 -0.75 37.04
N GLY A 87 -53.15 0.15 36.10
CA GLY A 87 -52.65 1.51 36.36
C GLY A 87 -51.17 1.59 36.77
N THR A 88 -50.45 0.48 36.76
CA THR A 88 -49.00 0.42 37.03
C THR A 88 -48.17 0.65 35.78
N TYR A 89 -47.13 1.48 35.89
CA TYR A 89 -46.16 1.72 34.82
C TYR A 89 -45.15 0.57 34.74
N THR A 90 -45.05 -0.10 33.59
CA THR A 90 -43.90 -0.96 33.28
C THR A 90 -42.97 -0.27 32.30
N ARG A 91 -41.67 -0.33 32.58
CA ARG A 91 -40.62 0.10 31.66
C ARG A 91 -40.27 -1.07 30.76
N ILE A 92 -40.56 -0.96 29.47
CA ILE A 92 -40.11 -1.93 28.49
C ILE A 92 -38.82 -1.37 27.88
N ILE A 93 -37.73 -2.11 28.09
CA ILE A 93 -36.46 -1.85 27.41
C ILE A 93 -36.60 -2.58 26.08
N ASP A 94 -36.88 -1.85 25.01
CA ASP A 94 -36.82 -2.42 23.66
C ASP A 94 -35.34 -2.76 23.40
N PRO A 95 -34.93 -4.04 23.32
CA PRO A 95 -33.60 -4.34 22.81
C PRO A 95 -33.58 -3.78 21.38
N LEU A 96 -32.58 -2.95 21.08
CA LEU A 96 -32.25 -2.54 19.72
C LEU A 96 -32.45 -3.75 18.82
N HIS A 97 -33.29 -3.63 17.79
CA HIS A 97 -33.44 -4.64 16.75
C HIS A 97 -32.04 -5.13 16.38
N SER A 98 -31.64 -6.28 16.92
CA SER A 98 -30.45 -6.98 16.47
C SER A 98 -30.75 -7.23 15.02
N ALA A 99 -29.98 -6.61 14.13
CA ALA A 99 -30.07 -6.80 12.71
C ALA A 99 -29.80 -8.28 12.40
N SER A 100 -30.83 -9.10 12.56
CA SER A 100 -31.01 -10.37 11.89
C SER A 100 -31.40 -10.00 10.47
N ARG A 101 -30.39 -9.80 9.64
CA ARG A 101 -30.51 -10.04 8.20
C ARG A 101 -29.61 -11.22 7.92
N CYS A 102 -30.26 -12.31 7.52
CA CYS A 102 -29.65 -13.55 7.05
C CYS A 102 -28.68 -13.30 5.90
#